data_AF-A0A536TS95-F1
#
_entry.id   AF-A0A536TS95-F1
#
_cell.length_a   1.000
_cell.length_b   1.000
_cell.length_c   1.000
_cell.angle_alpha   90.00
_cell.angle_beta   90.00
_cell.angle_gamma   90.00
#
_symmetry.space_group_name_H-M   'P 1'
#
loop_
_entity.id
_entity.type
_entity.pdbx_description
1 polymer ?
#
loop_
_entity_poly.entity_id
_entity_poly.type
_entity_poly.pdbx_seq_one_letter_code
_entity_poly.pdbx_strand_id
1 'polypeptide(L)'
;MRASIMRVSHGVMARGISIGLAAFLASGGIARVPSAAPSPPAQKGLASVYSEQLNGKKTASGERYDSSALTAAHRTLPLGAEIRVTNLDNGRSVRVRVNDRGPHVQGRIVDLSSRAAAALGLRTGVVRVRLEILSQPADLRTDTRP
;
A
#
# COMPACT_ATOMS: atom_id res chain seq x y z
N MET A 1 -26.26 37.02 -43.64
CA MET A 1 -26.93 38.32 -43.45
C MET A 1 -28.42 38.09 -43.26
N ARG A 2 -28.98 38.54 -42.12
CA ARG A 2 -30.37 39.00 -41.87
C ARG A 2 -31.54 38.05 -42.20
N ALA A 3 -32.65 38.00 -41.46
CA ALA A 3 -33.06 38.45 -40.15
C ALA A 3 -34.44 37.82 -39.87
N SER A 4 -34.67 37.40 -38.63
CA SER A 4 -35.89 37.61 -37.82
C SER A 4 -37.25 37.77 -38.53
N ILE A 5 -38.25 36.92 -38.23
CA ILE A 5 -39.57 37.39 -37.77
C ILE A 5 -40.20 36.38 -36.78
N MET A 6 -40.64 36.93 -35.65
CA MET A 6 -41.41 36.40 -34.53
C MET A 6 -42.89 36.22 -34.86
N ARG A 7 -43.58 35.18 -34.35
CA ARG A 7 -44.97 35.34 -33.87
C ARG A 7 -45.44 34.23 -32.94
N VAL A 8 -45.91 34.68 -31.78
CA VAL A 8 -46.65 33.98 -30.73
C VAL A 8 -48.05 33.62 -31.23
N SER A 9 -48.60 32.48 -30.81
CA SER A 9 -50.06 32.26 -30.70
C SER A 9 -50.35 31.16 -29.68
N HIS A 10 -51.27 31.48 -28.77
CA HIS A 10 -51.74 30.65 -27.66
C HIS A 10 -52.80 29.64 -28.14
N GLY A 11 -52.79 28.43 -27.58
CA GLY A 11 -53.87 27.46 -27.68
C GLY A 11 -53.92 26.63 -26.40
N VAL A 12 -54.97 26.84 -25.60
CA VAL A 12 -55.26 26.16 -24.33
C VAL A 12 -56.17 24.95 -24.60
N MET A 13 -56.26 24.05 -23.61
CA MET A 13 -57.26 22.98 -23.39
C MET A 13 -56.82 21.61 -23.96
N ALA A 14 -56.93 20.46 -23.29
CA ALA A 14 -57.54 20.07 -22.03
C ALA A 14 -57.16 18.60 -21.71
N ARG A 15 -57.11 18.28 -20.42
CA ARG A 15 -57.58 17.04 -19.75
C ARG A 15 -57.13 15.66 -20.28
N GLY A 16 -56.38 14.95 -19.43
CA GLY A 16 -56.24 13.49 -19.50
C GLY A 16 -55.47 12.95 -18.30
N ILE A 17 -56.20 12.56 -17.25
CA ILE A 17 -55.70 11.80 -16.10
C ILE A 17 -55.39 10.37 -16.57
N SER A 18 -54.23 9.82 -16.25
CA SER A 18 -54.05 8.38 -16.02
C SER A 18 -52.81 8.09 -15.19
N ILE A 19 -53.08 7.40 -14.09
CA ILE A 19 -52.17 6.94 -13.05
C ILE A 19 -51.36 5.77 -13.60
N GLY A 20 -50.04 5.87 -13.58
CA GLY A 20 -49.11 4.77 -13.85
C GLY A 20 -48.08 4.69 -12.73
N LEU A 21 -48.42 3.92 -11.69
CA LEU A 21 -47.57 3.57 -10.57
C LEU A 21 -46.31 2.83 -11.06
N ALA A 22 -45.13 3.42 -10.90
CA ALA A 22 -43.87 2.69 -10.91
C ALA A 22 -43.00 3.23 -9.77
N ALA A 23 -43.27 2.73 -8.57
CA ALA A 23 -42.40 2.88 -7.42
C ALA A 23 -41.10 2.11 -7.71
N PHE A 24 -40.09 2.80 -8.24
CA PHE A 24 -38.74 2.26 -8.30
C PHE A 24 -38.15 2.36 -6.90
N LEU A 25 -38.37 1.33 -6.08
CA LEU A 25 -37.63 1.12 -4.84
C LEU A 25 -36.19 0.82 -5.23
N ALA A 26 -35.42 1.88 -5.51
CA ALA A 26 -33.98 1.81 -5.52
C ALA A 26 -33.53 1.55 -4.09
N SER A 27 -33.43 0.27 -3.74
CA SER A 27 -32.64 -0.22 -2.62
C SER A 27 -31.19 0.19 -2.88
N GLY A 28 -30.86 1.45 -2.58
CA GLY A 28 -29.51 1.96 -2.58
C GLY A 28 -28.75 1.26 -1.46
N GLY A 29 -28.25 0.06 -1.75
CA GLY A 29 -27.25 -0.59 -0.92
C GLY A 29 -26.07 0.35 -0.83
N ILE A 30 -25.91 0.99 0.33
CA ILE A 30 -24.69 1.72 0.65
C ILE A 30 -23.61 0.65 0.66
N ALA A 31 -22.89 0.50 -0.46
CA ALA A 31 -21.70 -0.30 -0.52
C ALA A 31 -20.76 0.27 0.53
N ARG A 32 -20.68 -0.43 1.66
CA ARG A 32 -19.80 -0.08 2.77
C ARG A 32 -18.39 -0.34 2.25
N VAL A 33 -17.77 0.69 1.68
CA VAL A 33 -16.35 0.65 1.32
C VAL A 33 -15.63 0.21 2.59
N PRO A 34 -14.89 -0.91 2.59
CA PRO A 34 -14.17 -1.34 3.77
C PRO A 34 -13.22 -0.21 4.14
N SER A 35 -13.49 0.41 5.29
CA SER A 35 -12.61 1.41 5.89
C SER A 35 -11.31 0.68 6.19
N ALA A 36 -10.32 0.79 5.30
CA ALA A 36 -8.98 0.30 5.55
C ALA A 36 -8.57 0.81 6.92
N ALA A 37 -8.26 -0.11 7.84
CA ALA A 37 -7.77 0.27 9.16
C ALA A 37 -6.60 1.23 8.99
N PRO A 38 -6.49 2.28 9.82
CA PRO A 38 -5.42 3.26 9.67
C PRO A 38 -4.07 2.54 9.70
N SER A 39 -3.33 2.64 8.60
CA SER A 39 -1.99 2.06 8.53
C SER A 39 -1.12 2.72 9.61
N PRO A 40 -0.31 1.96 10.35
CA PRO A 40 0.62 2.55 11.31
C PRO A 40 1.48 3.64 10.66
N PRO A 41 1.82 4.71 11.39
CA PRO A 41 2.53 5.85 10.83
C PRO A 41 3.86 5.43 10.23
N ALA A 42 4.19 6.01 9.06
CA ALA A 42 5.40 5.67 8.33
C ALA A 42 6.66 6.04 9.13
N GLN A 43 7.56 5.08 9.32
CA GLN A 43 8.82 5.28 10.05
C GLN A 43 9.91 5.82 9.12
N LYS A 44 10.71 6.78 9.58
CA LYS A 44 11.88 7.31 8.85
C LYS A 44 13.16 6.99 9.59
N GLY A 45 14.24 6.73 8.85
CA GLY A 45 15.55 6.43 9.43
C GLY A 45 16.54 5.98 8.36
N LEU A 46 17.65 5.36 8.79
CA LEU A 46 18.67 4.87 7.87
C LEU A 46 18.44 3.40 7.50
N ALA A 47 18.59 3.07 6.23
CA ALA A 47 18.74 1.70 5.76
C ALA A 47 20.21 1.37 5.55
N SER A 48 20.57 0.11 5.74
CA SER A 48 21.84 -0.43 5.28
C SER A 48 21.66 -1.76 4.56
N VAL A 49 22.73 -2.33 4.03
CA VAL A 49 22.71 -3.63 3.34
C VAL A 49 23.29 -4.69 4.24
N TYR A 50 22.68 -5.88 4.25
CA TYR A 50 23.22 -7.06 4.90
C TYR A 50 24.63 -7.38 4.37
N SER A 51 25.46 -7.96 5.24
CA SER A 51 26.74 -8.51 4.79
C SER A 51 26.52 -9.80 3.98
N GLU A 52 27.14 -9.89 2.81
CA GLU A 52 27.15 -11.10 1.96
C GLU A 52 27.66 -12.34 2.72
N GLN A 53 28.50 -12.15 3.74
CA GLN A 53 29.03 -13.24 4.57
C GLN A 53 27.96 -13.96 5.41
N LEU A 54 26.77 -13.38 5.53
CA LEU A 54 25.66 -13.99 6.23
C LEU A 54 24.84 -14.91 5.32
N ASN A 55 25.10 -14.93 4.01
CA ASN A 55 24.32 -15.74 3.06
C ASN A 55 24.31 -17.22 3.47
N GLY A 56 23.13 -17.82 3.49
CA GLY A 56 22.90 -19.20 3.94
C GLY A 56 22.79 -19.40 5.46
N LYS A 57 23.08 -18.39 6.29
CA LYS A 57 22.89 -18.48 7.76
C LYS A 57 21.42 -18.35 8.13
N LYS A 58 21.02 -18.93 9.27
CA LYS A 58 19.65 -18.81 9.78
C LYS A 58 19.35 -17.38 10.23
N THR A 59 18.19 -16.87 9.86
CA THR A 59 17.61 -15.61 10.36
C THR A 59 16.73 -15.89 11.59
N ALA A 60 16.22 -14.83 12.22
CA ALA A 60 15.28 -14.93 13.33
C ALA A 60 13.93 -15.57 12.97
N SER A 61 13.53 -15.59 11.68
CA SER A 61 12.38 -16.39 11.23
C SER A 61 12.65 -17.89 11.15
N GLY A 62 13.92 -18.30 11.25
CA GLY A 62 14.37 -19.68 11.06
C GLY A 62 14.69 -20.03 9.60
N GLU A 63 14.37 -19.15 8.66
CA GLU A 63 14.74 -19.29 7.25
C GLU A 63 16.26 -19.05 7.06
N ARG A 64 16.83 -19.53 5.96
CA ARG A 64 18.19 -19.13 5.59
C ARG A 64 18.16 -17.78 4.89
N TYR A 65 19.05 -16.88 5.28
CA TYR A 65 19.25 -15.63 4.57
C TYR A 65 19.72 -15.91 3.13
N ASP A 66 19.08 -15.23 2.18
CA ASP A 66 19.39 -15.29 0.75
C ASP A 66 19.56 -13.84 0.26
N SER A 67 20.78 -13.49 -0.17
CA SER A 67 21.08 -12.14 -0.67
C SER A 67 20.31 -11.78 -1.94
N SER A 68 19.80 -12.80 -2.66
CA SER A 68 19.00 -12.68 -3.87
C SER A 68 17.48 -12.60 -3.61
N ALA A 69 17.03 -12.72 -2.36
CA ALA A 69 15.62 -12.56 -2.00
C ALA A 69 15.28 -11.09 -1.71
N LEU A 70 14.00 -10.72 -1.71
CA LEU A 70 13.53 -9.38 -1.30
C LEU A 70 13.14 -9.39 0.19
N THR A 71 14.15 -9.41 1.05
CA THR A 71 13.99 -9.53 2.51
C THR A 71 14.68 -8.41 3.26
N ALA A 72 14.28 -8.24 4.52
CA ALA A 72 14.84 -7.25 5.43
C ALA A 72 14.86 -7.71 6.89
N ALA A 73 15.75 -7.10 7.68
CA ALA A 73 15.69 -7.15 9.14
C ALA A 73 15.09 -5.88 9.72
N HIS A 74 14.26 -6.07 10.74
CA HIS A 74 13.71 -4.99 11.53
C HIS A 74 13.61 -5.37 13.01
N ARG A 75 13.78 -4.39 13.92
CA ARG A 75 13.87 -4.63 15.36
C ARG A 75 12.56 -5.16 15.94
N THR A 76 11.47 -4.51 15.59
CA THR A 76 10.17 -4.69 16.26
C THR A 76 9.04 -5.12 15.33
N LEU A 77 9.25 -5.13 14.01
CA LEU A 77 8.17 -5.51 13.11
C LEU A 77 7.96 -7.02 13.19
N PRO A 78 6.71 -7.50 13.08
CA PRO A 78 6.43 -8.93 13.03
C PRO A 78 7.25 -9.61 11.92
N LEU A 79 7.81 -10.78 12.22
CA LEU A 79 8.41 -11.61 11.18
C LEU A 79 7.30 -12.05 10.23
N GLY A 80 7.54 -11.93 8.93
CA GLY A 80 6.56 -12.14 7.88
C GLY A 80 5.79 -10.87 7.45
N ALA A 81 5.96 -9.74 8.15
CA ALA A 81 5.35 -8.48 7.70
C ALA A 81 5.94 -8.06 6.34
N GLU A 82 5.08 -7.54 5.46
CA GLU A 82 5.51 -6.90 4.22
C GLU A 82 5.57 -5.39 4.42
N ILE A 83 6.69 -4.80 4.01
CA ILE A 83 6.90 -3.36 4.06
C ILE A 83 7.31 -2.82 2.70
N ARG A 84 6.89 -1.60 2.42
CA ARG A 84 7.47 -0.77 1.35
C ARG A 84 8.59 0.05 1.97
N VAL A 85 9.76 -0.06 1.38
CA VAL A 85 10.92 0.76 1.69
C VAL A 85 11.05 1.77 0.56
N THR A 86 11.09 3.06 0.90
CA THR A 86 11.28 4.14 -0.08
C THR A 86 12.58 4.86 0.23
N ASN A 87 13.49 4.89 -0.73
CA ASN A 87 14.71 5.68 -0.68
C ASN A 87 14.34 7.16 -0.87
N LEU A 88 14.63 7.99 0.14
CA LEU A 88 14.25 9.40 0.15
C LEU A 88 15.16 10.28 -0.71
N ASP A 89 16.32 9.77 -1.13
CA ASP A 89 17.27 10.53 -1.93
C ASP A 89 16.97 10.42 -3.44
N ASN A 90 16.33 9.33 -3.88
CA ASN A 90 16.01 9.11 -5.30
C ASN A 90 14.53 8.75 -5.59
N GLY A 91 13.69 8.63 -4.57
CA GLY A 91 12.26 8.32 -4.69
C GLY A 91 11.93 6.87 -5.07
N ARG A 92 12.92 6.00 -5.29
CA ARG A 92 12.70 4.59 -5.63
C ARG A 92 12.15 3.85 -4.41
N SER A 93 11.30 2.85 -4.67
CA SER A 93 10.77 1.99 -3.60
C SER A 93 10.83 0.51 -3.97
N VAL A 94 10.88 -0.33 -2.94
CA VAL A 94 10.86 -1.79 -3.05
C VAL A 94 9.98 -2.37 -1.97
N ARG A 95 9.28 -3.46 -2.27
CA ARG A 95 8.56 -4.26 -1.27
C ARG A 95 9.47 -5.36 -0.76
N VAL A 96 9.54 -5.54 0.55
CA VAL A 96 10.34 -6.59 1.19
C VAL A 96 9.57 -7.24 2.31
N ARG A 97 9.90 -8.50 2.57
CA ARG A 97 9.41 -9.25 3.73
C ARG A 97 10.39 -9.15 4.88
N VAL A 98 9.90 -8.84 6.07
CA VAL A 98 10.71 -8.85 7.30
C VAL A 98 10.91 -10.30 7.73
N ASN A 99 12.13 -10.83 7.67
CA ASN A 99 12.41 -12.21 8.07
C ASN A 99 13.55 -12.34 9.09
N ASP A 100 14.10 -11.22 9.55
CA ASP A 100 15.17 -11.22 10.54
C ASP A 100 15.06 -10.06 11.55
N ARG A 101 15.92 -10.09 12.56
CA ARG A 101 16.04 -9.08 13.63
C ARG A 101 17.31 -8.25 13.46
N GLY A 102 17.22 -6.99 13.86
CA GLY A 102 18.23 -5.97 13.61
C GLY A 102 17.59 -4.74 12.98
N PRO A 103 18.34 -3.69 12.64
CA PRO A 103 19.77 -3.49 12.90
C PRO A 103 20.01 -3.28 14.41
N HIS A 104 21.19 -3.61 14.95
CA HIS A 104 21.52 -3.27 16.35
C HIS A 104 22.26 -1.94 16.52
N VAL A 105 22.54 -1.25 15.40
CA VAL A 105 23.23 0.05 15.42
C VAL A 105 22.24 1.21 15.41
N GLN A 106 22.49 2.16 16.30
CA GLN A 106 21.66 3.35 16.49
C GLN A 106 21.50 4.14 15.18
N GLY A 107 20.30 4.69 14.95
CA GLY A 107 19.96 5.45 13.74
C GLY A 107 19.59 4.61 12.50
N ARG A 108 20.05 3.35 12.40
CA ARG A 108 19.58 2.41 11.37
C ARG A 108 18.28 1.76 11.79
N ILE A 109 17.29 1.72 10.91
CA ILE A 109 15.96 1.14 11.17
C ILE A 109 15.70 -0.14 10.38
N VAL A 110 16.43 -0.36 9.28
CA VAL A 110 16.26 -1.56 8.44
C VAL A 110 17.60 -1.97 7.83
N ASP A 111 17.85 -3.28 7.79
CA ASP A 111 18.93 -3.86 6.98
C ASP A 111 18.30 -4.65 5.83
N LEU A 112 18.70 -4.36 4.60
CA LEU A 112 18.11 -4.90 3.37
C LEU A 112 18.99 -6.00 2.79
N SER A 113 18.38 -6.98 2.12
CA SER A 113 19.14 -7.88 1.25
C SER A 113 19.83 -7.12 0.11
N SER A 114 20.88 -7.71 -0.48
CA SER A 114 21.61 -7.12 -1.59
C SER A 114 20.72 -6.86 -2.80
N ARG A 115 19.80 -7.77 -3.11
CA ARG A 115 18.81 -7.55 -4.18
C ARG A 115 17.85 -6.40 -3.87
N ALA A 116 17.35 -6.30 -2.64
CA ALA A 116 16.45 -5.21 -2.26
C ALA A 116 17.16 -3.85 -2.31
N ALA A 117 18.41 -3.80 -1.85
CA ALA A 117 19.25 -2.61 -1.94
C ALA A 117 19.49 -2.20 -3.40
N ALA A 118 19.84 -3.15 -4.28
CA ALA A 118 20.02 -2.89 -5.71
C ALA A 118 18.74 -2.33 -6.36
N ALA A 119 17.57 -2.86 -6.00
CA ALA A 119 16.28 -2.37 -6.47
C ALA A 119 15.97 -0.92 -6.01
N LEU A 120 16.48 -0.50 -4.85
CA LEU A 120 16.42 0.88 -4.35
C LEU A 120 17.50 1.81 -4.92
N GLY A 121 18.42 1.28 -5.73
CA GLY A 121 19.59 2.02 -6.20
C GLY A 121 20.64 2.25 -5.10
N LEU A 122 20.64 1.42 -4.05
CA LEU A 122 21.67 1.42 -3.01
C LEU A 122 22.71 0.35 -3.34
N ARG A 123 23.94 0.76 -3.65
CA ARG A 123 25.07 -0.16 -3.92
C ARG A 123 25.98 -0.34 -2.70
N THR A 124 26.23 0.73 -1.96
CA THR A 124 27.10 0.74 -0.77
C THR A 124 26.61 1.79 0.23
N GLY A 125 27.02 1.64 1.49
CA GLY A 125 26.77 2.63 2.54
C GLY A 125 25.37 2.56 3.15
N VAL A 126 24.90 3.72 3.62
CA VAL A 126 23.59 3.89 4.27
C VAL A 126 22.80 4.97 3.55
N VAL A 127 21.47 4.84 3.55
CA VAL A 127 20.58 5.79 2.88
C VAL A 127 19.37 6.11 3.74
N ARG A 128 18.84 7.32 3.60
CA ARG A 128 17.61 7.70 4.31
C ARG A 128 16.42 7.03 3.64
N VAL A 129 15.61 6.33 4.43
CA VAL A 129 14.42 5.64 3.96
C VAL A 129 13.18 6.01 4.76
N ARG A 130 12.03 5.82 4.11
CA ARG A 130 10.72 5.75 4.75
C ARG A 130 10.20 4.32 4.63
N LEU A 131 9.68 3.78 5.72
CA LEU A 131 9.04 2.47 5.80
C LEU A 131 7.53 2.64 5.93
N GLU A 132 6.80 1.89 5.12
CA GLU A 132 5.35 1.74 5.21
C GLU A 132 5.02 0.27 5.37
N ILE A 133 4.20 -0.07 6.36
CA ILE A 133 3.71 -1.44 6.52
C ILE A 133 2.57 -1.66 5.53
N LEU A 134 2.71 -2.70 4.70
CA LEU A 134 1.72 -3.08 3.70
C LEU A 134 0.78 -4.15 4.23
N SER A 135 1.32 -5.11 4.98
CA SER A 135 0.56 -6.17 5.64
C SER A 135 1.33 -6.73 6.83
N GLN A 136 0.59 -7.25 7.81
CA GLN A 136 1.15 -8.00 8.92
C GLN A 136 0.62 -9.45 8.91
N PRO A 137 1.37 -10.41 9.48
CA PRO A 137 0.91 -11.79 9.57
C PRO A 137 -0.42 -11.96 10.31
N ALA A 138 -0.76 -11.04 11.22
CA ALA A 138 -2.05 -11.04 11.92
C ALA A 138 -3.23 -10.80 10.97
N ASP A 139 -3.05 -9.93 9.97
CA ASP A 139 -4.09 -9.55 9.00
C ASP A 139 -4.45 -10.74 8.09
N LEU A 140 -3.47 -11.60 7.80
CA LEU A 140 -3.66 -12.80 7.00
C LEU A 140 -4.51 -13.88 7.69
N ARG A 141 -4.67 -13.81 9.02
CA ARG A 141 -5.50 -14.76 9.77
C ARG A 141 -6.97 -14.36 9.81
N THR A 142 -7.28 -13.08 9.63
CA THR A 142 -8.66 -12.57 9.72
C THR A 142 -9.46 -12.75 8.43
N ASP A 143 -8.82 -13.11 7.32
CA ASP A 143 -9.46 -13.29 6.01
C ASP A 143 -9.99 -14.72 5.79
N THR A 144 -9.73 -15.64 6.73
CA THR A 144 -10.29 -17.00 6.73
C THR A 144 -11.51 -17.04 7.65
N ARG A 145 -12.66 -16.55 7.18
CA ARG A 145 -13.95 -16.79 7.87
C ARG A 145 -14.72 -17.90 7.13
N PRO A 146 -15.31 -18.88 7.83
CA PRO A 146 -16.10 -19.95 7.22
C PRO A 146 -17.34 -19.43 6.48
#